data_AF-B8BYK2-F1
#
_entry.id   AF-B8BYK2-F1
#
_cell.length_a   1.000
_cell.length_b   1.000
_cell.length_c   1.000
_cell.angle_alpha   90.00
_cell.angle_beta   90.00
_cell.angle_gamma   90.00
#
_symmetry.space_group_name_H-M   'P 1'
#
loop_
_entity.id
_entity.type
_entity.pdbx_description
1 polymer ?
#
loop_
_entity_poly.entity_id
_entity_poly.type
_entity_poly.pdbx_seq_one_letter_code
_entity_poly.pdbx_strand_id
1 'polypeptide(L)'
;MSALTSLHRPIPITSLASRYGQLRPFQRKIALYGTVLELLNTLDFLTDEQRSHIMLRTQASGERLPMDLAWRRMKVLDKEIKTAILPKVKGLFEGGLGEGKTHDEICEMVLQSDYETVTEKTGTYPQTFEYNHYNIFLIYRIYYRGMDLDPDLFAPVAPYIEVPQQKPANMRDYPVGGLVGDISGIVPSPRVARASGGVRGVASFPNISNMKISYNMQQTLMEENKRRAMLKEVKDHTELLKEFEGIISDEELQNRKRALYEALPPVPPPFQRGGKGRKSGDGGHRHGKKAKASEAAASVVDDSALPAMDDDESWV
;
A
#
# COMPACT_ATOMS: atom_id res chain seq x y z
N MET A 1 52.16 -27.41 -9.51
CA MET A 1 50.77 -27.34 -9.99
C MET A 1 49.88 -27.88 -8.87
N SER A 2 49.45 -27.00 -7.96
CA SER A 2 48.60 -27.38 -6.82
C SER A 2 47.16 -27.00 -7.13
N ALA A 3 46.30 -28.01 -7.22
CA ALA A 3 44.88 -27.84 -7.47
C ALA A 3 44.18 -27.36 -6.18
N LEU A 4 43.72 -26.10 -6.19
CA LEU A 4 42.75 -25.59 -5.23
C LEU A 4 41.35 -26.01 -5.68
N THR A 5 41.00 -27.28 -5.47
CA THR A 5 39.60 -27.71 -5.52
C THR A 5 38.92 -27.28 -4.24
N SER A 6 38.35 -26.07 -4.26
CA SER A 6 37.41 -25.59 -3.26
C SER A 6 36.21 -26.55 -3.23
N LEU A 7 36.17 -27.42 -2.21
CA LEU A 7 35.00 -28.22 -1.87
C LEU A 7 33.90 -27.26 -1.36
N HIS A 8 33.12 -26.70 -2.28
CA HIS A 8 31.78 -26.22 -1.94
C HIS A 8 30.92 -27.44 -1.59
N ARG A 9 30.88 -27.78 -0.31
CA ARG A 9 29.86 -28.71 0.19
C ARG A 9 28.51 -28.04 -0.01
N PRO A 10 27.54 -28.70 -0.67
CA PRO A 10 26.19 -28.16 -0.76
C PRO A 10 25.65 -27.97 0.66
N ILE A 11 25.29 -26.73 0.99
CA ILE A 11 24.67 -26.39 2.27
C ILE A 11 23.32 -27.13 2.29
N PRO A 12 23.03 -27.95 3.32
CA PRO A 12 21.75 -28.64 3.41
C PRO A 12 20.63 -27.59 3.40
N ILE A 13 19.72 -27.74 2.44
CA ILE A 13 18.50 -26.93 2.34
C ILE A 13 17.68 -27.21 3.60
N THR A 14 17.75 -26.29 4.55
CA THR A 14 17.00 -26.35 5.80
C THR A 14 15.81 -25.42 5.69
N SER A 15 14.64 -25.87 6.13
CA SER A 15 13.44 -25.03 6.15
C SER A 15 13.65 -23.82 7.06
N LEU A 16 13.03 -22.67 6.73
CA LEU A 16 13.06 -21.48 7.61
C LEU A 16 12.65 -21.82 9.05
N ALA A 17 11.64 -22.67 9.23
CA ALA A 17 11.14 -23.08 10.54
C ALA A 17 12.22 -23.81 11.36
N SER A 18 12.92 -24.77 10.76
CA SER A 18 14.01 -25.50 11.43
C SER A 18 15.18 -24.56 11.77
N ARG A 19 15.58 -23.73 10.80
CA ARG A 19 16.74 -22.86 10.92
C ARG A 19 16.54 -21.71 11.89
N TYR A 20 15.40 -21.01 11.80
CA TYR A 20 15.11 -19.83 12.60
C TYR A 20 14.32 -20.15 13.88
N GLY A 21 13.86 -21.40 14.04
CA GLY A 21 13.23 -21.87 15.27
C GLY A 21 14.15 -21.75 16.49
N GLN A 22 15.45 -21.94 16.29
CA GLN A 22 16.48 -21.86 17.34
C GLN A 22 16.86 -20.43 17.72
N LEU A 23 16.45 -19.43 16.94
CA LEU A 23 16.81 -18.02 17.16
C LEU A 23 15.92 -17.36 18.21
N ARG A 24 16.48 -16.39 18.96
CA ARG A 24 15.71 -15.53 19.85
C ARG A 24 14.67 -14.71 19.05
N PRO A 25 13.56 -14.26 19.64
CA PRO A 25 12.51 -13.55 18.90
C PRO A 25 13.00 -12.36 18.07
N PHE A 26 13.92 -11.53 18.60
CA PHE A 26 14.47 -10.41 17.84
C PHE A 26 15.37 -10.87 16.67
N GLN A 27 16.16 -11.92 16.87
CA GLN A 27 17.02 -12.51 15.84
C GLN A 27 16.17 -13.13 14.73
N ARG A 28 15.08 -13.82 15.09
CA ARG A 28 14.12 -14.39 14.15
C ARG A 28 13.50 -13.31 13.27
N LYS A 29 13.09 -12.17 13.85
CA LYS A 29 12.57 -11.02 13.09
C LYS A 29 13.60 -10.48 12.08
N ILE A 30 14.86 -10.33 12.51
CA ILE A 30 15.96 -9.86 11.64
C ILE A 30 16.22 -10.87 10.53
N ALA A 31 16.31 -12.16 10.86
CA ALA A 31 16.57 -13.22 9.90
C ALA A 31 15.48 -13.30 8.83
N LEU A 32 14.20 -13.29 9.24
CA LEU A 32 13.07 -13.32 8.32
C LEU A 32 13.03 -12.10 7.42
N TYR A 33 13.23 -10.90 7.97
CA TYR A 33 13.25 -9.68 7.16
C TYR A 33 14.42 -9.66 6.17
N GLY A 34 15.60 -10.11 6.59
CA GLY A 34 16.76 -10.29 5.70
C GLY A 34 16.48 -11.31 4.60
N THR A 35 15.83 -12.44 4.93
CA THR A 35 15.40 -13.43 3.93
C THR A 35 14.43 -12.83 2.92
N VAL A 36 13.46 -12.03 3.35
CA VAL A 36 12.53 -11.36 2.42
C VAL A 36 13.29 -10.44 1.47
N LEU A 37 14.26 -9.67 1.97
CA LEU A 37 15.10 -8.81 1.13
C LEU A 37 15.90 -9.61 0.10
N GLU A 38 16.52 -10.71 0.51
CA GLU A 38 17.23 -11.59 -0.43
C GLU A 38 16.30 -12.21 -1.47
N LEU A 39 15.14 -12.73 -1.05
CA LEU A 39 14.16 -13.30 -1.97
C LEU A 39 13.70 -12.27 -2.99
N LEU A 40 13.43 -11.03 -2.57
CA LEU A 40 13.11 -9.95 -3.48
C LEU A 40 14.23 -9.71 -4.50
N ASN A 41 15.50 -9.78 -4.09
CA ASN A 41 16.63 -9.64 -5.01
C ASN A 41 16.74 -10.80 -6.02
N THR A 42 16.19 -11.98 -5.71
CA THR A 42 16.11 -13.09 -6.67
C THR A 42 15.02 -12.92 -7.73
N LEU A 43 14.08 -11.97 -7.53
CA LEU A 43 13.02 -11.66 -8.49
C LEU A 43 13.57 -10.75 -9.60
N ASP A 44 14.39 -11.31 -10.47
CA ASP A 44 15.07 -10.63 -11.59
C ASP A 44 14.11 -10.02 -12.63
N PHE A 45 12.89 -10.56 -12.74
CA PHE A 45 11.82 -10.03 -13.59
C PHE A 45 11.24 -8.70 -13.07
N LEU A 46 11.52 -8.32 -11.81
CA LEU A 46 11.16 -7.01 -11.27
C LEU A 46 12.29 -6.00 -11.49
N THR A 47 11.94 -4.72 -11.65
CA THR A 47 12.95 -3.64 -11.61
C THR A 47 13.37 -3.32 -10.17
N ASP A 48 14.51 -2.67 -9.97
CA ASP A 48 14.95 -2.21 -8.65
C ASP A 48 13.92 -1.29 -7.97
N GLU A 49 13.23 -0.47 -8.77
CA GLU A 49 12.15 0.39 -8.32
C GLU A 49 10.94 -0.42 -7.84
N GLN A 50 10.52 -1.43 -8.61
CA GLN A 50 9.42 -2.33 -8.23
C GLN A 50 9.75 -3.13 -6.96
N ARG A 51 10.96 -3.66 -6.85
CA ARG A 51 11.44 -4.34 -5.62
C ARG A 51 11.41 -3.40 -4.42
N SER A 52 11.87 -2.17 -4.60
CA SER A 52 11.84 -1.16 -3.54
C SER A 52 10.42 -0.81 -3.13
N HIS A 53 9.48 -0.72 -4.07
CA HIS A 53 8.06 -0.44 -3.81
C HIS A 53 7.39 -1.51 -2.95
N ILE A 54 7.77 -2.78 -3.08
CA ILE A 54 7.27 -3.86 -2.21
C ILE A 54 7.68 -3.62 -0.75
N MET A 55 8.86 -3.02 -0.54
CA MET A 55 9.39 -2.70 0.78
C MET A 55 8.96 -1.32 1.29
N LEU A 56 8.06 -0.61 0.62
CA LEU A 56 7.53 0.67 1.13
C LEU A 56 6.33 0.45 2.04
N ARG A 57 6.21 1.30 3.07
CA ARG A 57 5.05 1.31 3.98
C ARG A 57 3.76 1.57 3.21
N THR A 58 3.80 2.61 2.38
CA THR A 58 2.81 2.94 1.36
C THR A 58 3.54 3.57 0.18
N GLN A 59 3.03 3.39 -1.04
CA GLN A 59 3.54 4.08 -2.23
C GLN A 59 3.58 5.60 -2.03
N ALA A 60 2.64 6.16 -1.26
CA ALA A 60 2.57 7.58 -0.97
C ALA A 60 3.65 8.08 0.00
N SER A 61 4.06 7.26 0.97
CA SER A 61 5.05 7.67 1.98
C SER A 61 6.47 7.73 1.43
N GLY A 62 6.82 6.88 0.46
CA GLY A 62 8.21 6.68 0.05
C GLY A 62 9.12 6.13 1.16
N GLU A 63 8.57 5.84 2.34
CA GLU A 63 9.31 5.35 3.50
C GLU A 63 9.42 3.83 3.44
N ARG A 64 10.65 3.32 3.64
CA ARG A 64 10.88 1.88 3.80
C ARG A 64 10.11 1.35 5.01
N LEU A 65 9.50 0.19 4.84
CA LEU A 65 8.73 -0.50 5.85
C LEU A 65 9.68 -0.99 6.96
N PRO A 66 9.57 -0.45 8.19
CA PRO A 66 10.38 -0.92 9.32
C PRO A 66 10.01 -2.36 9.66
N MET A 67 10.98 -3.14 10.14
CA MET A 67 10.82 -4.55 10.48
C MET A 67 9.67 -4.81 11.45
N ASP A 68 9.57 -4.02 12.52
CA ASP A 68 8.47 -4.14 13.50
C ASP A 68 7.10 -3.89 12.86
N LEU A 69 7.04 -2.95 11.92
CA LEU A 69 5.79 -2.61 11.23
C LEU A 69 5.42 -3.70 10.22
N ALA A 70 6.40 -4.29 9.52
CA ALA A 70 6.20 -5.43 8.65
C ALA A 70 5.60 -6.61 9.43
N TRP A 71 6.17 -6.91 10.61
CA TRP A 71 5.67 -7.97 11.49
C TRP A 71 4.24 -7.72 11.97
N ARG A 72 3.95 -6.50 12.42
CA ARG A 72 2.58 -6.11 12.84
C ARG A 72 1.60 -6.23 11.67
N ARG A 73 2.00 -5.78 10.47
CA ARG A 73 1.16 -5.85 9.26
C ARG A 73 0.85 -7.29 8.88
N MET A 74 1.81 -8.21 9.01
CA MET A 74 1.56 -9.64 8.79
C MET A 74 0.46 -10.18 9.74
N LYS A 75 0.51 -9.85 11.04
CA LYS A 75 -0.54 -10.25 12.00
C LYS A 75 -1.91 -9.64 11.65
N VAL A 76 -1.93 -8.40 11.18
CA VAL A 76 -3.17 -7.73 10.73
C VAL A 76 -3.75 -8.44 9.52
N LEU A 77 -2.92 -8.76 8.52
CA LEU A 77 -3.37 -9.46 7.30
C LEU A 77 -3.92 -10.85 7.62
N ASP A 78 -3.27 -11.60 8.51
CA ASP A 78 -3.77 -12.90 8.97
C ASP A 78 -5.14 -12.77 9.65
N LYS A 79 -5.30 -11.77 10.52
CA LYS A 79 -6.60 -11.47 11.15
C LYS A 79 -7.65 -11.10 10.10
N GLU A 80 -7.32 -10.24 9.14
CA GLU A 80 -8.24 -9.81 8.08
C GLU A 80 -8.71 -11.00 7.22
N ILE A 81 -7.80 -11.91 6.85
CA ILE A 81 -8.17 -13.14 6.12
C ILE A 81 -9.15 -13.98 6.95
N LYS A 82 -8.84 -14.20 8.23
CA LYS A 82 -9.68 -14.99 9.14
C LYS A 82 -11.06 -14.39 9.37
N THR A 83 -11.18 -13.06 9.37
CA THR A 83 -12.46 -12.39 9.63
C THR A 83 -13.26 -12.07 8.38
N ALA A 84 -12.62 -11.82 7.24
CA ALA A 84 -13.28 -11.34 6.03
C ALA A 84 -13.44 -12.41 4.95
N ILE A 85 -12.47 -13.33 4.82
CA ILE A 85 -12.43 -14.30 3.72
C ILE A 85 -12.89 -15.69 4.19
N LEU A 86 -12.27 -16.23 5.25
CA LEU A 86 -12.56 -17.59 5.72
C LEU A 86 -14.05 -17.83 6.04
N PRO A 87 -14.82 -16.88 6.62
CA PRO A 87 -16.24 -17.10 6.86
C PRO A 87 -17.04 -17.27 5.56
N LYS A 88 -16.64 -16.59 4.47
CA LYS A 88 -17.30 -16.70 3.17
C LYS A 88 -17.01 -18.05 2.53
N VAL A 89 -15.75 -18.47 2.58
CA VAL A 89 -15.32 -19.81 2.15
C VAL A 89 -16.07 -20.89 2.92
N LYS A 90 -16.16 -20.74 4.26
CA LYS A 90 -16.93 -21.64 5.12
C LYS A 90 -18.40 -21.72 4.69
N GLY A 91 -19.02 -20.58 4.41
CA GLY A 91 -20.39 -20.52 3.91
C GLY A 91 -20.60 -21.27 2.59
N LEU A 92 -19.61 -21.25 1.69
CA LEU A 92 -19.67 -22.03 0.44
C LEU A 92 -19.65 -23.55 0.70
N PHE A 93 -18.83 -24.01 1.65
CA PHE A 93 -18.79 -25.43 2.03
C PHE A 93 -20.05 -25.86 2.78
N GLU A 94 -20.52 -25.07 3.75
CA GLU A 94 -21.75 -25.35 4.51
C GLU A 94 -22.99 -25.33 3.62
N GLY A 95 -22.99 -24.52 2.56
CA GLY A 95 -24.04 -24.50 1.54
C GLY A 95 -23.95 -25.60 0.48
N GLY A 96 -22.96 -26.49 0.56
CA GLY A 96 -22.71 -27.56 -0.43
C GLY A 96 -22.19 -27.08 -1.79
N LEU A 97 -21.97 -25.78 -1.96
CA LEU A 97 -21.50 -25.18 -3.20
C LEU A 97 -19.99 -25.36 -3.41
N GLY A 98 -19.24 -25.56 -2.32
CA GLY A 98 -17.79 -25.82 -2.34
C GLY A 98 -17.41 -27.29 -2.52
N GLU A 99 -18.35 -28.24 -2.42
CA GLU A 99 -18.02 -29.67 -2.53
C GLU A 99 -17.61 -30.04 -3.95
N GLY A 100 -16.48 -30.75 -4.07
CA GLY A 100 -15.92 -31.17 -5.37
C GLY A 100 -15.31 -30.03 -6.19
N LYS A 101 -15.27 -28.80 -5.65
CA LYS A 101 -14.64 -27.65 -6.29
C LYS A 101 -13.14 -27.59 -6.02
N THR A 102 -12.40 -27.18 -7.04
CA THR A 102 -10.99 -26.83 -6.90
C THR A 102 -10.83 -25.55 -6.10
N HIS A 103 -9.64 -25.33 -5.53
CA HIS A 103 -9.37 -24.11 -4.79
C HIS A 103 -9.58 -22.85 -5.64
N ASP A 104 -9.13 -22.87 -6.90
CA ASP A 104 -9.31 -21.75 -7.81
C ASP A 104 -10.79 -21.44 -8.05
N GLU A 105 -11.62 -22.47 -8.26
CA GLU A 105 -13.07 -22.29 -8.39
C GLU A 105 -13.69 -21.68 -7.12
N ILE A 106 -13.28 -22.13 -5.92
CA ILE A 106 -13.74 -21.54 -4.65
C ILE A 106 -13.33 -20.06 -4.57
N CYS A 107 -12.09 -19.74 -4.92
CA CYS A 107 -11.60 -18.37 -4.96
C CYS A 107 -12.43 -17.49 -5.91
N GLU A 108 -12.70 -17.99 -7.13
CA GLU A 108 -13.54 -17.31 -8.11
C GLU A 108 -14.96 -17.07 -7.58
N MET A 109 -15.55 -18.05 -6.90
CA MET A 109 -16.89 -17.92 -6.30
C MET A 109 -16.93 -16.86 -5.21
N VAL A 110 -15.93 -16.80 -4.33
CA VAL A 110 -15.84 -15.76 -3.29
C VAL A 110 -15.65 -14.37 -3.91
N LEU A 111 -14.75 -14.23 -4.89
CA LEU A 111 -14.51 -12.96 -5.58
C LEU A 111 -15.75 -12.47 -6.34
N GLN A 112 -16.45 -13.38 -7.01
CA GLN A 112 -17.69 -13.07 -7.71
C GLN A 112 -18.78 -12.60 -6.73
N SER A 113 -18.97 -13.33 -5.62
CA SER A 113 -19.93 -12.93 -4.57
C SER A 113 -19.61 -11.55 -4.00
N ASP A 114 -18.33 -11.25 -3.76
CA ASP A 114 -17.91 -9.95 -3.25
C ASP A 114 -18.07 -8.83 -4.28
N TYR A 115 -17.79 -9.10 -5.55
CA TYR A 115 -18.01 -8.15 -6.63
C TYR A 115 -19.48 -7.77 -6.76
N GLU A 116 -20.38 -8.75 -6.77
CA GLU A 116 -21.82 -8.51 -6.87
C GLU A 116 -22.35 -7.75 -5.66
N THR A 117 -21.84 -8.06 -4.46
CA THR A 117 -22.20 -7.37 -3.22
C THR A 117 -21.72 -5.91 -3.21
N VAL A 118 -20.48 -5.66 -3.62
CA VAL A 118 -19.89 -4.31 -3.55
C VAL A 118 -20.41 -3.39 -4.67
N THR A 119 -20.67 -3.94 -5.85
CA THR A 119 -21.04 -3.14 -7.03
C THR A 119 -22.53 -3.13 -7.33
N GLU A 120 -23.31 -3.99 -6.68
CA GLU A 120 -24.74 -4.23 -6.95
C GLU A 120 -25.01 -4.61 -8.42
N LYS A 121 -23.99 -5.15 -9.11
CA LYS A 121 -24.07 -5.56 -10.51
C LYS A 121 -23.92 -7.06 -10.62
N THR A 122 -24.68 -7.65 -11.53
CA THR A 122 -24.51 -9.05 -11.93
C THR A 122 -23.54 -9.16 -13.11
N GLY A 123 -22.85 -10.30 -13.21
CA GLY A 123 -21.93 -10.61 -14.30
C GLY A 123 -20.46 -10.68 -13.85
N THR A 124 -19.60 -11.18 -14.72
CA THR A 124 -18.20 -11.48 -14.41
C THR A 124 -17.46 -10.25 -13.90
N TYR A 125 -16.80 -10.38 -12.76
CA TYR A 125 -15.98 -9.30 -12.21
C TYR A 125 -14.79 -8.99 -13.14
N PRO A 126 -14.38 -7.71 -13.28
CA PRO A 126 -13.23 -7.37 -14.10
C PRO A 126 -11.94 -7.86 -13.44
N GLN A 127 -10.97 -8.33 -14.21
CA GLN A 127 -9.71 -8.92 -13.69
C GLN A 127 -8.94 -7.99 -12.72
N THR A 128 -9.11 -6.67 -12.85
CA THR A 128 -8.49 -5.68 -11.96
C THR A 128 -9.22 -5.52 -10.62
N PHE A 129 -10.41 -6.10 -10.44
CA PHE A 129 -11.22 -5.96 -9.23
C PHE A 129 -10.49 -6.50 -8.00
N GLU A 130 -9.94 -7.71 -8.11
CA GLU A 130 -9.18 -8.37 -7.04
C GLU A 130 -8.03 -7.49 -6.56
N TYR A 131 -7.24 -6.93 -7.49
CA TYR A 131 -6.12 -6.06 -7.16
C TYR A 131 -6.56 -4.72 -6.55
N ASN A 132 -7.65 -4.13 -7.04
CA ASN A 132 -8.07 -2.79 -6.59
C ASN A 132 -8.82 -2.82 -5.25
N HIS A 133 -9.56 -3.89 -4.98
CA HIS A 133 -10.48 -3.95 -3.84
C HIS A 133 -10.12 -5.01 -2.81
N TYR A 134 -9.25 -5.97 -3.15
CA TYR A 134 -9.02 -7.16 -2.34
C TYR A 134 -7.56 -7.64 -2.36
N ASN A 135 -6.61 -6.73 -2.12
CA ASN A 135 -5.18 -7.05 -2.03
C ASN A 135 -4.87 -8.21 -1.05
N ILE A 136 -5.67 -8.36 0.00
CA ILE A 136 -5.51 -9.43 1.00
C ILE A 136 -5.96 -10.81 0.44
N PHE A 137 -6.82 -10.83 -0.57
CA PHE A 137 -7.33 -12.06 -1.18
C PHE A 137 -6.23 -12.83 -1.91
N LEU A 138 -5.29 -12.10 -2.52
CA LEU A 138 -4.11 -12.69 -3.14
C LEU A 138 -3.30 -13.51 -2.11
N ILE A 139 -3.21 -13.02 -0.87
CA ILE A 139 -2.53 -13.75 0.20
C ILE A 139 -3.30 -15.02 0.53
N TYR A 140 -4.63 -14.94 0.66
CA TYR A 140 -5.46 -16.14 0.86
C TYR A 140 -5.26 -17.17 -0.28
N ARG A 141 -5.39 -16.75 -1.53
CA ARG A 141 -5.27 -17.62 -2.72
C ARG A 141 -3.92 -18.35 -2.82
N ILE A 142 -2.84 -17.70 -2.35
CA ILE A 142 -1.49 -18.28 -2.38
C ILE A 142 -1.26 -19.21 -1.19
N TYR A 143 -1.67 -18.81 0.01
CA TYR A 143 -1.25 -19.49 1.25
C TYR A 143 -2.28 -20.47 1.82
N TYR A 144 -3.52 -20.47 1.33
CA TYR A 144 -4.60 -21.30 1.84
C TYR A 144 -5.13 -22.26 0.78
N ARG A 145 -5.63 -23.41 1.23
CA ARG A 145 -6.45 -24.34 0.45
C ARG A 145 -7.72 -24.63 1.22
N GLY A 146 -8.83 -24.05 0.76
CA GLY A 146 -10.10 -24.13 1.46
C GLY A 146 -10.03 -23.34 2.76
N MET A 147 -10.22 -24.02 3.90
CA MET A 147 -10.23 -23.40 5.22
C MET A 147 -8.85 -23.39 5.90
N ASP A 148 -7.91 -24.18 5.40
CA ASP A 148 -6.62 -24.43 6.03
C ASP A 148 -5.47 -23.82 5.21
N LEU A 149 -4.30 -23.70 5.83
CA LEU A 149 -3.07 -23.36 5.12
C LEU A 149 -2.76 -24.45 4.09
N ASP A 150 -2.26 -24.05 2.92
CA ASP A 150 -1.91 -24.96 1.84
C ASP A 150 -0.85 -25.97 2.34
N PRO A 151 -1.15 -27.27 2.43
CA PRO A 151 -0.20 -28.28 2.89
C PRO A 151 0.95 -28.49 1.89
N ASP A 152 0.71 -28.17 0.61
CA ASP A 152 1.71 -28.29 -0.46
C ASP A 152 2.54 -27.01 -0.61
N LEU A 153 2.33 -26.02 0.28
CA LEU A 153 3.16 -24.82 0.30
C LEU A 153 4.60 -25.23 0.59
N PHE A 154 5.46 -25.04 -0.41
CA PHE A 154 6.86 -25.40 -0.30
C PHE A 154 7.49 -24.72 0.92
N ALA A 155 8.24 -25.50 1.70
CA ALA A 155 8.95 -24.95 2.83
C ALA A 155 9.93 -23.89 2.31
N PRO A 156 9.81 -22.62 2.73
CA PRO A 156 10.69 -21.58 2.24
C PRO A 156 12.14 -21.93 2.63
N VAL A 157 13.01 -21.88 1.62
CA VAL A 157 14.43 -22.16 1.78
C VAL A 157 15.10 -20.93 2.35
N ALA A 158 15.77 -21.10 3.49
CA ALA A 158 16.40 -20.00 4.18
C ALA A 158 17.75 -19.63 3.52
N PRO A 159 17.91 -18.44 2.95
CA PRO A 159 19.24 -17.94 2.66
C PRO A 159 20.07 -17.79 3.93
N TYR A 160 21.39 -17.70 3.78
CA TYR A 160 22.25 -17.45 4.92
C TYR A 160 22.19 -15.97 5.33
N ILE A 161 21.46 -15.69 6.41
CA ILE A 161 21.41 -14.36 7.02
C ILE A 161 22.18 -14.36 8.34
N GLU A 162 23.18 -13.48 8.45
CA GLU A 162 23.85 -13.24 9.73
C GLU A 162 22.93 -12.45 10.66
N VAL A 163 22.82 -12.90 11.91
CA VAL A 163 22.02 -12.24 12.94
C VAL A 163 22.87 -11.82 14.14
N PRO A 164 22.65 -10.62 14.70
CA PRO A 164 23.43 -10.15 15.83
C PRO A 164 23.13 -10.98 17.09
N GLN A 165 24.15 -11.21 17.90
CA GLN A 165 24.01 -11.97 19.17
C GLN A 165 23.28 -11.18 20.26
N GLN A 166 23.36 -9.84 20.19
CA GLN A 166 22.71 -8.93 21.12
C GLN A 166 21.68 -8.08 20.39
N LYS A 167 20.60 -7.69 21.09
CA LYS A 167 19.55 -6.83 20.53
C LYS A 167 20.15 -5.44 20.27
N PRO A 168 20.12 -4.93 19.03
CA PRO A 168 20.59 -3.59 18.73
C PRO A 168 19.79 -2.54 19.51
N ALA A 169 20.46 -1.48 19.98
CA ALA A 169 19.80 -0.38 20.71
C ALA A 169 18.64 0.24 19.90
N ASN A 170 18.85 0.44 18.60
CA ASN A 170 17.84 0.94 17.67
C ASN A 170 17.45 -0.13 16.66
N MET A 171 16.59 -1.07 17.07
CA MET A 171 16.11 -2.15 16.19
C MET A 171 15.37 -1.64 14.94
N ARG A 172 14.76 -0.44 15.03
CA ARG A 172 14.09 0.22 13.89
C ARG A 172 15.05 0.66 12.78
N ASP A 173 16.25 1.06 13.16
CA ASP A 173 17.25 1.60 12.23
C ASP A 173 18.28 0.54 11.84
N TYR A 174 18.05 -0.72 12.21
CA TYR A 174 19.01 -1.79 11.96
C TYR A 174 19.22 -1.95 10.44
N PRO A 175 20.44 -1.71 9.94
CA PRO A 175 20.72 -1.70 8.51
C PRO A 175 20.74 -3.12 7.97
N VAL A 176 19.58 -3.66 7.62
CA VAL A 176 19.50 -5.00 7.02
C VAL A 176 20.14 -5.01 5.62
N GLY A 177 20.28 -3.84 4.99
CA GLY A 177 21.01 -3.68 3.73
C GLY A 177 22.49 -4.04 3.78
N GLY A 178 23.12 -4.07 4.97
CA GLY A 178 24.51 -4.52 5.12
C GLY A 178 24.68 -6.03 5.28
N LEU A 179 23.58 -6.78 5.41
CA LEU A 179 23.59 -8.25 5.58
C LEU A 179 23.52 -9.00 4.26
N VAL A 180 22.99 -8.36 3.21
CA VAL A 180 22.99 -8.88 1.85
C VAL A 180 24.19 -8.23 1.17
N GLY A 181 25.23 -9.02 0.89
CA GLY A 181 26.54 -8.56 0.42
C GLY A 181 26.48 -7.32 -0.48
N ASP A 182 27.17 -6.28 -0.04
CA ASP A 182 27.27 -4.96 -0.63
C ASP A 182 27.61 -5.02 -2.13
N ILE A 183 26.62 -4.81 -3.00
CA ILE A 183 26.83 -4.55 -4.43
C ILE A 183 26.02 -3.31 -4.81
N SER A 184 26.74 -2.19 -4.82
CA SER A 184 26.46 -0.93 -5.49
C SER A 184 25.26 -0.08 -5.01
N GLY A 185 25.60 0.94 -4.21
CA GLY A 185 25.24 2.31 -4.57
C GLY A 185 23.85 2.80 -4.15
N ILE A 186 23.49 2.65 -2.87
CA ILE A 186 22.49 3.55 -2.28
C ILE A 186 23.16 4.91 -2.13
N VAL A 187 23.03 5.72 -3.18
CA VAL A 187 23.34 7.15 -3.20
C VAL A 187 22.69 7.77 -1.95
N PRO A 188 23.46 8.41 -1.05
CA PRO A 188 22.85 9.22 -0.02
C PRO A 188 22.06 10.33 -0.73
N SER A 189 20.75 10.36 -0.52
CA SER A 189 19.86 11.37 -1.08
C SER A 189 20.48 12.77 -0.87
N PRO A 190 20.91 13.46 -1.94
CA PRO A 190 21.54 14.76 -1.78
C PRO A 190 20.44 15.75 -1.36
N ARG A 191 20.57 16.27 -0.14
CA ARG A 191 19.89 17.52 0.24
C ARG A 191 20.12 18.53 -0.87
N VAL A 192 19.03 19.04 -1.42
CA VAL A 192 18.96 19.96 -2.56
C VAL A 192 19.89 21.15 -2.33
N ALA A 193 21.07 21.13 -2.96
CA ALA A 193 21.89 22.30 -3.20
C ALA A 193 21.62 22.77 -4.63
N ARG A 194 20.99 23.93 -4.70
CA ARG A 194 20.63 24.71 -5.88
C ARG A 194 21.90 25.16 -6.61
N ALA A 195 22.15 24.68 -7.82
CA ALA A 195 23.04 25.35 -8.76
C ALA A 195 22.77 24.95 -10.22
N SER A 196 22.69 25.99 -11.04
CA SER A 196 22.48 26.07 -12.48
C SER A 196 23.65 25.57 -13.33
N GLY A 197 23.35 25.06 -14.54
CA GLY A 197 24.30 25.03 -15.67
C GLY A 197 24.23 23.74 -16.49
N GLY A 198 23.64 23.80 -17.68
CA GLY A 198 23.52 22.67 -18.60
C GLY A 198 24.77 22.41 -19.45
N VAL A 199 24.82 21.27 -20.14
CA VAL A 199 25.38 21.06 -21.49
C VAL A 199 24.79 19.76 -22.09
N ARG A 200 24.61 19.81 -23.42
CA ARG A 200 24.06 18.80 -24.35
C ARG A 200 24.92 17.53 -24.48
N GLY A 201 24.25 16.40 -24.73
CA GLY A 201 24.87 15.19 -25.28
C GLY A 201 23.82 14.24 -25.82
N VAL A 202 23.81 14.04 -27.14
CA VAL A 202 22.83 13.27 -27.91
C VAL A 202 23.28 11.82 -28.00
N ALA A 203 22.40 10.87 -27.67
CA ALA A 203 22.52 9.48 -28.13
C ALA A 203 21.12 8.91 -28.39
N SER A 204 20.93 8.50 -29.64
CA SER A 204 19.71 7.93 -30.21
C SER A 204 19.60 6.44 -29.86
N PHE A 205 18.45 6.02 -29.33
CA PHE A 205 18.07 4.64 -29.09
C PHE A 205 16.55 4.46 -29.32
N PRO A 206 16.07 3.22 -29.59
CA PRO A 206 15.05 2.96 -30.58
C PRO A 206 13.61 3.23 -30.12
N ASN A 207 12.78 3.45 -31.13
CA ASN A 207 11.35 3.72 -31.18
C ASN A 207 10.50 3.15 -30.02
N ILE A 208 10.09 4.03 -29.09
CA ILE A 208 9.15 3.78 -28.01
C ILE A 208 7.79 4.40 -28.37
N SER A 209 6.99 3.73 -29.19
CA SER A 209 5.63 4.20 -29.49
C SER A 209 4.58 3.70 -28.48
N ASN A 210 4.92 2.76 -27.60
CA ASN A 210 3.96 2.16 -26.65
C ASN A 210 4.16 2.55 -25.16
N MET A 211 5.22 3.27 -24.76
CA MET A 211 5.34 3.81 -23.36
C MET A 211 4.75 5.22 -23.19
N LYS A 212 4.38 5.93 -24.25
CA LYS A 212 3.85 7.31 -24.14
C LYS A 212 2.46 7.37 -23.48
N ILE A 213 1.71 6.27 -23.45
CA ILE A 213 0.41 6.20 -22.79
C ILE A 213 0.57 6.10 -21.26
N SER A 214 1.62 5.43 -20.78
CA SER A 214 1.88 5.24 -19.34
C SER A 214 2.46 6.50 -18.67
N TYR A 215 3.35 7.22 -19.35
CA TYR A 215 3.97 8.44 -18.80
C TYR A 215 2.96 9.59 -18.59
N ASN A 216 1.97 9.73 -19.48
CA ASN A 216 0.92 10.75 -19.35
C ASN A 216 -0.02 10.48 -18.17
N MET A 217 -0.28 9.20 -17.85
CA MET A 217 -1.11 8.83 -16.69
C MET A 217 -0.38 9.06 -15.36
N GLN A 218 0.92 8.79 -15.31
CA GLN A 218 1.73 9.06 -14.12
C GLN A 218 1.92 10.58 -13.87
N GLN A 219 2.11 11.38 -14.93
CA GLN A 219 2.16 12.84 -14.80
C GLN A 219 0.84 13.44 -14.31
N THR A 220 -0.29 13.00 -14.87
CA THR A 220 -1.62 13.44 -14.39
C THR A 220 -1.88 13.03 -12.95
N LEU A 221 -1.51 11.81 -12.54
CA LEU A 221 -1.60 11.37 -11.15
C LEU A 221 -0.72 12.20 -10.20
N MET A 222 0.52 12.54 -10.60
CA MET A 222 1.38 13.41 -9.80
C MET A 222 0.82 14.84 -9.68
N GLU A 223 0.24 15.39 -10.75
CA GLU A 223 -0.41 16.71 -10.74
C GLU A 223 -1.68 16.71 -9.88
N GLU A 224 -2.49 15.65 -9.96
CA GLU A 224 -3.65 15.47 -9.08
C GLU A 224 -3.25 15.35 -7.61
N ASN A 225 -2.18 14.63 -7.30
CA ASN A 225 -1.67 14.48 -5.94
C ASN A 225 -1.13 15.81 -5.39
N LYS A 226 -0.37 16.57 -6.18
CA LYS A 226 0.05 17.94 -5.82
C LYS A 226 -1.14 18.85 -5.57
N ARG A 227 -2.20 18.73 -6.39
CA ARG A 227 -3.44 19.48 -6.20
C ARG A 227 -4.17 19.09 -4.92
N ARG A 228 -4.26 17.79 -4.57
CA ARG A 228 -4.85 17.33 -3.31
C ARG A 228 -4.08 17.83 -2.09
N ALA A 229 -2.75 17.85 -2.16
CA ALA A 229 -1.90 18.39 -1.10
C ALA A 229 -2.16 19.91 -0.89
N MET A 230 -2.20 20.69 -1.97
CA MET A 230 -2.53 22.13 -1.90
C MET A 230 -3.94 22.38 -1.36
N LEU A 231 -4.94 21.60 -1.79
CA LEU A 231 -6.31 21.72 -1.28
C LEU A 231 -6.40 21.37 0.21
N LYS A 232 -5.61 20.40 0.67
CA LYS A 232 -5.51 20.08 2.10
C LYS A 232 -4.89 21.24 2.88
N GLU A 233 -3.80 21.82 2.39
CA GLU A 233 -3.17 22.98 3.03
C GLU A 233 -4.12 24.19 3.11
N VAL A 234 -4.86 24.48 2.04
CA VAL A 234 -5.87 25.56 2.06
C VAL A 234 -6.98 25.25 3.06
N LYS A 235 -7.42 23.99 3.18
CA LYS A 235 -8.38 23.59 4.21
C LYS A 235 -7.83 23.85 5.61
N ASP A 236 -6.62 23.37 5.89
CA ASP A 236 -5.95 23.52 7.18
C ASP A 236 -5.78 25.02 7.54
N HIS A 237 -5.41 25.88 6.57
CA HIS A 237 -5.34 27.34 6.76
C HIS A 237 -6.70 28.02 6.96
N THR A 238 -7.75 27.56 6.28
CA THR A 238 -9.11 28.11 6.50
C THR A 238 -9.67 27.75 7.87
N GLU A 239 -9.31 26.57 8.39
CA GLU A 239 -9.66 26.14 9.74
C GLU A 239 -8.93 26.98 10.78
N LEU A 240 -7.63 27.23 10.59
CA LEU A 240 -6.86 28.16 11.43
C LEU A 240 -7.45 29.58 11.42
N LEU A 241 -7.81 30.12 10.25
CA LEU A 241 -8.45 31.44 10.16
C LEU A 241 -9.80 31.52 10.88
N LYS A 242 -10.47 30.39 11.12
CA LYS A 242 -11.71 30.34 11.89
C LYS A 242 -11.45 30.55 13.39
N GLU A 243 -10.28 30.14 13.89
CA GLU A 243 -9.88 30.38 15.29
C GLU A 243 -9.58 31.87 15.56
N PHE A 244 -9.28 32.65 14.53
CA PHE A 244 -9.08 34.10 14.63
C PHE A 244 -10.38 34.92 14.53
N GLU A 245 -11.54 34.27 14.40
CA GLU A 245 -12.84 34.95 14.37
C GLU A 245 -13.09 35.67 15.71
N GLY A 246 -13.21 36.99 15.66
CA GLY A 246 -13.33 37.85 16.84
C GLY A 246 -12.01 38.39 17.41
N ILE A 247 -10.85 37.92 16.92
CA ILE A 247 -9.52 38.45 17.29
C ILE A 247 -9.05 39.51 16.27
N ILE A 248 -9.30 39.25 14.98
CA ILE A 248 -9.04 40.20 13.88
C ILE A 248 -10.36 40.75 13.32
N SER A 249 -10.28 41.86 12.58
CA SER A 249 -11.47 42.43 11.93
C SER A 249 -12.00 41.49 10.83
N ASP A 250 -13.32 41.47 10.65
CA ASP A 250 -13.97 40.64 9.63
C ASP A 250 -13.48 40.95 8.21
N GLU A 251 -13.14 42.22 7.95
CA GLU A 251 -12.60 42.67 6.67
C GLU A 251 -11.21 42.07 6.41
N GLU A 252 -10.34 42.03 7.42
CA GLU A 252 -9.03 41.40 7.30
C GLU A 252 -9.14 39.87 7.14
N LEU A 253 -10.07 39.25 7.86
CA LEU A 253 -10.34 37.81 7.78
C LEU A 253 -10.85 37.42 6.38
N GLN A 254 -11.72 38.23 5.78
CA GLN A 254 -12.18 38.02 4.41
C GLN A 254 -11.08 38.23 3.37
N ASN A 255 -10.21 39.24 3.55
CA ASN A 255 -9.08 39.47 2.64
C ASN A 255 -8.08 38.30 2.68
N ARG A 256 -7.77 37.76 3.87
CA ARG A 256 -6.91 36.58 4.01
C ARG A 256 -7.53 35.32 3.40
N LYS A 257 -8.84 35.11 3.56
CA LYS A 257 -9.56 34.02 2.88
C LYS A 257 -9.49 34.17 1.35
N ARG A 258 -9.73 35.36 0.81
CA ARG A 258 -9.62 35.61 -0.64
C ARG A 258 -8.23 35.31 -1.18
N ALA A 259 -7.18 35.76 -0.49
CA ALA A 259 -5.79 35.50 -0.88
C ALA A 259 -5.47 33.99 -0.92
N LEU A 260 -6.00 33.19 0.02
CA LEU A 260 -5.83 31.73 0.02
C LEU A 260 -6.53 31.06 -1.17
N TYR A 261 -7.72 31.53 -1.56
CA TYR A 261 -8.44 30.98 -2.70
C TYR A 261 -7.84 31.41 -4.05
N GLU A 262 -7.22 32.59 -4.12
CA GLU A 262 -6.54 33.08 -5.33
C GLU A 262 -5.23 32.32 -5.63
N ALA A 263 -4.58 31.79 -4.58
CA ALA A 263 -3.38 30.96 -4.72
C ALA A 263 -3.67 29.52 -5.19
N LEU A 264 -4.95 29.10 -5.28
CA LEU A 264 -5.30 27.76 -5.73
C LEU A 264 -5.10 27.59 -7.25
N PRO A 265 -4.64 26.42 -7.71
CA PRO A 265 -4.57 26.13 -9.13
C PRO A 265 -5.97 26.17 -9.76
N PRO A 266 -6.09 26.60 -11.03
CA PRO A 266 -7.37 26.72 -11.71
C PRO A 266 -8.11 25.37 -11.71
N VAL A 267 -9.43 25.43 -11.56
CA VAL A 267 -10.29 24.25 -11.61
C VAL A 267 -10.13 23.62 -13.00
N PRO A 268 -9.76 22.33 -13.11
CA PRO A 268 -9.59 21.68 -14.40
C PRO A 268 -10.91 21.71 -15.15
N PRO A 269 -10.87 21.87 -16.48
CA PRO A 269 -12.05 21.93 -17.29
C PRO A 269 -12.90 20.67 -17.05
N PRO A 270 -14.24 20.79 -16.99
CA PRO A 270 -15.10 19.63 -16.87
C PRO A 270 -14.78 18.68 -18.02
N PHE A 271 -14.53 17.41 -17.70
CA PHE A 271 -14.33 16.35 -18.69
C PHE A 271 -15.46 16.43 -19.71
N GLN A 272 -15.16 16.85 -20.93
CA GLN A 272 -16.07 16.74 -22.06
C GLN A 272 -16.23 15.26 -22.37
N ARG A 273 -17.07 14.55 -21.60
CA ARG A 273 -17.61 13.26 -22.02
C ARG A 273 -18.21 13.51 -23.38
N GLY A 274 -17.71 12.82 -24.40
CA GLY A 274 -18.16 12.90 -25.79
C GLY A 274 -19.65 12.58 -25.92
N GLY A 275 -20.48 13.56 -25.61
CA GLY A 275 -21.90 13.57 -25.82
C GLY A 275 -22.15 14.17 -27.19
N LYS A 276 -22.27 13.29 -28.20
CA LYS A 276 -22.97 13.62 -29.44
C LYS A 276 -24.34 14.18 -29.08
N GLY A 277 -24.52 15.47 -29.37
CA GLY A 277 -25.77 16.12 -29.74
C GLY A 277 -26.99 15.88 -28.86
N ARG A 278 -27.42 16.94 -28.17
CA ARG A 278 -28.81 17.40 -28.34
C ARG A 278 -28.94 18.89 -28.07
N LYS A 279 -29.63 19.50 -29.01
CA LYS A 279 -29.93 20.89 -29.27
C LYS A 279 -31.24 21.24 -28.56
N SER A 280 -31.24 22.24 -27.67
CA SER A 280 -32.40 23.03 -27.21
C SER A 280 -32.00 23.75 -25.92
N GLY A 281 -31.99 25.07 -25.84
CA GLY A 281 -33.19 25.91 -25.70
C GLY A 281 -33.21 26.38 -24.24
N ASP A 282 -32.80 27.62 -23.98
CA ASP A 282 -33.70 28.77 -23.81
C ASP A 282 -34.41 28.78 -22.44
N GLY A 283 -34.32 29.93 -21.77
CA GLY A 283 -35.26 30.35 -20.73
C GLY A 283 -34.87 30.14 -19.26
N GLY A 284 -34.67 31.25 -18.56
CA GLY A 284 -35.50 31.48 -17.37
C GLY A 284 -34.81 31.67 -16.02
N HIS A 285 -34.76 32.94 -15.60
CA HIS A 285 -34.77 33.42 -14.22
C HIS A 285 -35.53 32.52 -13.20
N ARG A 286 -35.03 32.44 -11.95
CA ARG A 286 -35.67 33.13 -10.80
C ARG A 286 -34.93 33.01 -9.46
N HIS A 287 -35.10 34.11 -8.72
CA HIS A 287 -34.80 34.41 -7.32
C HIS A 287 -35.37 33.44 -6.27
N GLY A 288 -34.75 33.48 -5.08
CA GLY A 288 -35.48 33.53 -3.79
C GLY A 288 -34.99 32.51 -2.76
N LYS A 289 -34.11 32.89 -1.81
CA LYS A 289 -34.39 33.42 -0.45
C LYS A 289 -34.85 32.39 0.60
N LYS A 290 -33.96 32.25 1.60
CA LYS A 290 -34.16 32.30 3.07
C LYS A 290 -34.63 31.06 3.87
N ALA A 291 -33.79 30.82 4.90
CA ALA A 291 -34.13 30.64 6.34
C ALA A 291 -34.73 29.28 6.76
N LYS A 292 -34.53 28.74 7.98
CA LYS A 292 -33.61 28.91 9.13
C LYS A 292 -34.14 27.91 10.18
N ALA A 293 -33.25 27.28 10.96
CA ALA A 293 -33.52 26.61 12.27
C ALA A 293 -34.43 25.35 12.25
N SER A 294 -34.35 24.36 13.13
CA SER A 294 -33.87 24.31 14.52
C SER A 294 -33.64 22.86 15.00
N GLU A 295 -32.70 22.70 15.93
CA GLU A 295 -32.69 21.84 17.13
C GLU A 295 -32.86 20.30 17.12
N ALA A 296 -31.82 19.68 17.69
CA ALA A 296 -31.80 18.76 18.84
C ALA A 296 -32.27 17.30 18.69
N ALA A 297 -31.34 16.36 18.93
CA ALA A 297 -31.49 15.27 19.91
C ALA A 297 -30.18 14.51 20.11
N ALA A 298 -30.05 13.91 21.30
CA ALA A 298 -28.87 13.33 21.93
C ALA A 298 -28.51 11.89 21.49
N SER A 299 -27.26 11.48 21.77
CA SER A 299 -26.84 10.14 22.24
C SER A 299 -25.30 10.16 22.40
N VAL A 300 -24.72 10.04 23.59
CA VAL A 300 -24.48 8.81 24.39
C VAL A 300 -23.71 7.74 23.59
N VAL A 301 -22.37 7.71 23.72
CA VAL A 301 -21.49 6.54 23.56
C VAL A 301 -20.23 6.83 24.40
N ASP A 302 -20.16 6.36 25.64
CA ASP A 302 -19.55 5.09 26.06
C ASP A 302 -18.06 4.98 25.66
N ASP A 303 -17.21 5.37 26.61
CA ASP A 303 -15.75 5.36 26.55
C ASP A 303 -15.26 3.98 27.03
N SER A 304 -15.34 3.00 26.14
CA SER A 304 -14.79 1.67 26.37
C SER A 304 -13.28 1.71 26.16
N ALA A 305 -12.56 1.73 27.27
CA ALA A 305 -11.12 1.53 27.37
C ALA A 305 -10.67 0.33 26.50
N LEU A 306 -9.67 0.58 25.66
CA LEU A 306 -9.00 -0.45 24.88
C LEU A 306 -8.40 -1.52 25.81
N PRO A 307 -8.66 -2.82 25.59
CA PRO A 307 -7.94 -3.86 26.30
C PRO A 307 -6.44 -3.77 25.98
N ALA A 308 -5.63 -3.81 27.02
CA ALA A 308 -4.19 -3.99 26.90
C ALA A 308 -3.93 -5.22 26.02
N MET A 309 -3.13 -5.04 24.96
CA MET A 309 -2.66 -6.17 24.17
C MET A 309 -1.58 -6.90 24.98
N ASP A 310 -1.97 -8.04 25.52
CA ASP A 310 -1.04 -9.00 26.11
C ASP A 310 -0.08 -9.50 25.01
N ASP A 311 1.22 -9.25 25.24
CA ASP A 311 2.35 -9.72 24.43
C ASP A 311 2.67 -11.21 24.70
N ASP A 312 1.66 -12.04 24.98
CA ASP A 312 1.86 -13.48 25.21
C ASP A 312 2.03 -14.22 23.88
N GLU A 313 3.24 -14.13 23.34
CA GLU A 313 3.76 -14.99 22.28
C GLU A 313 4.06 -16.39 22.83
N SER A 314 3.02 -17.22 22.95
CA SER A 314 3.19 -18.68 23.00
C SER A 314 2.69 -19.29 21.68
N TRP A 315 3.64 -19.63 20.81
CA TRP A 315 3.40 -20.57 19.71
C TRP A 315 4.54 -21.57 19.71
N VAL A 316 4.21 -22.79 20.15
CA VAL A 316 4.88 -24.04 19.77
C VAL A 316 4.51 -24.34 18.32
#